data_AF-A0A800LRQ2-F1
#
_entry.id   AF-A0A800LRQ2-F1
#
_cell.length_a   1.000
_cell.length_b   1.000
_cell.length_c   1.000
_cell.angle_alpha   90.00
_cell.angle_beta   90.00
_cell.angle_gamma   90.00
#
_symmetry.space_group_name_H-M   'P 1'
#
loop_
_entity.id
_entity.type
_entity.pdbx_description
1 polymer ?
#
loop_
_entity_poly.entity_id
_entity_poly.type
_entity_poly.pdbx_seq_one_letter_code
_entity_poly.pdbx_strand_id
1 'polypeptide(L)'
;MKVKIIVSTLAVLLGTFLLFSNTADADRVSPLASWRGFGHHYEEDEQIFSQEFKQREALTAACMQQQGQNYQTRILDNTSSQLNISDPNGDRSEARTSNEAYFLALYGEVNPEISTADLDTNADGVIDYAESFGGGCSGDAHREVLGVFAAKAILTEEYNQLRLEAQTSPVVLAAEQDWLACVAKNKDFQGSSRTQILSQLDAQLDQSETRALLDECEPGYHLVRQGEVIRQETLFVYQHQKTLEEFGVSVEG
;
A
#
# COMPACT_ATOMS: atom_id res chain seq x y z
N MET A 1 -23.47 62.14 34.06
CA MET A 1 -24.56 62.28 33.05
C MET A 1 -23.93 62.57 31.70
N LYS A 2 -23.90 61.57 30.80
CA LYS A 2 -23.98 61.66 29.32
C LYS A 2 -23.68 60.28 28.74
N VAL A 3 -24.75 59.64 28.29
CA VAL A 3 -24.76 58.46 27.44
C VAL A 3 -24.29 58.85 26.05
N LYS A 4 -23.47 58.02 25.40
CA LYS A 4 -23.40 57.93 23.94
C LYS A 4 -23.36 56.45 23.55
N ILE A 5 -24.50 55.97 23.05
CA ILE A 5 -24.60 54.78 22.21
C ILE A 5 -24.33 55.27 20.77
N ILE A 6 -23.38 54.65 20.08
CA ILE A 6 -23.37 54.60 18.61
C ILE A 6 -23.13 53.14 18.21
N VAL A 7 -24.02 52.68 17.35
CA VAL A 7 -24.20 51.33 16.81
C VAL A 7 -23.27 51.10 15.62
N SER A 8 -22.73 49.88 15.57
CA SER A 8 -22.30 49.02 14.45
C SER A 8 -21.91 49.62 13.09
N THR A 9 -20.72 49.23 12.61
CA THR A 9 -20.49 48.76 11.22
C THR A 9 -19.18 47.97 11.11
N LEU A 10 -19.33 46.67 10.84
CA LEU A 10 -18.60 45.88 9.83
C LEU A 10 -17.12 46.25 9.52
N ALA A 11 -16.18 45.40 9.97
CA ALA A 11 -14.91 45.15 9.30
C ALA A 11 -14.41 43.74 9.65
N VAL A 12 -15.10 42.72 9.14
CA VAL A 12 -14.49 41.42 8.89
C VAL A 12 -13.76 41.57 7.57
N LEU A 13 -12.45 41.72 7.58
CA LEU A 13 -11.53 41.35 6.51
C LEU A 13 -10.09 41.74 6.88
N LEU A 14 -9.19 40.80 6.58
CA LEU A 14 -7.73 40.90 6.57
C LEU A 14 -7.04 40.87 7.94
N GLY A 15 -6.57 39.68 8.31
CA GLY A 15 -5.65 39.55 9.43
C GLY A 15 -5.29 38.13 9.89
N THR A 16 -5.69 37.06 9.21
CA THR A 16 -5.11 35.72 9.46
C THR A 16 -3.76 35.60 8.76
N PHE A 17 -2.78 36.33 9.28
CA PHE A 17 -1.39 35.91 9.25
C PHE A 17 -1.29 34.69 10.18
N LEU A 18 -1.66 33.51 9.67
CA LEU A 18 -1.33 32.26 10.35
C LEU A 18 0.17 32.05 10.18
N LEU A 19 0.87 32.34 11.26
CA LEU A 19 2.23 31.94 11.54
C LEU A 19 2.36 30.42 11.35
N PHE A 20 2.77 29.98 10.16
CA PHE A 20 3.38 28.67 9.98
C PHE A 20 4.79 28.73 10.58
N SER A 21 4.84 28.64 11.90
CA SER A 21 6.08 28.51 12.65
C SER A 21 6.68 27.14 12.35
N ASN A 22 7.90 27.15 11.84
CA ASN A 22 8.83 26.03 11.65
C ASN A 22 8.77 24.93 12.74
N THR A 23 7.88 23.95 12.58
CA THR A 23 8.02 22.59 13.15
C THR A 23 8.11 21.52 12.05
N ALA A 24 8.29 21.95 10.80
CA ALA A 24 8.04 21.14 9.60
C ALA A 24 9.04 20.01 9.31
N ASP A 25 10.04 19.73 10.17
CA ASP A 25 11.01 18.65 9.93
C ASP A 25 10.80 17.41 10.81
N ALA A 26 10.10 17.52 11.95
CA ALA A 26 9.79 16.36 12.80
C ALA A 26 8.47 15.66 12.40
N ASP A 27 7.56 16.37 11.73
CA ASP A 27 6.22 15.90 11.34
C ASP A 27 6.16 15.31 9.91
N ARG A 28 7.31 14.96 9.30
CA ARG A 28 7.39 14.47 7.90
C ARG A 28 7.59 12.97 7.75
N VAL A 29 7.44 12.22 8.83
CA VAL A 29 7.52 10.76 8.79
C VAL A 29 6.11 10.22 8.58
N SER A 30 5.95 9.32 7.60
CA SER A 30 4.69 8.62 7.37
C SER A 30 4.25 7.90 8.66
N PRO A 31 3.02 8.10 9.15
CA PRO A 31 2.46 7.33 10.25
C PRO A 31 2.43 5.82 9.99
N LEU A 32 2.24 5.44 8.72
CA LEU A 32 2.27 4.03 8.30
C LEU A 32 3.67 3.43 8.36
N ALA A 33 4.74 4.23 8.44
CA ALA A 33 6.09 3.71 8.67
C ALA A 33 6.27 3.06 10.04
N SER A 34 5.34 3.24 10.99
CA SER A 34 5.36 2.51 12.27
C SER A 34 4.82 1.08 12.16
N TRP A 35 4.26 0.73 11.00
CA TRP A 35 3.59 -0.53 10.72
C TRP A 35 4.24 -1.21 9.51
N ARG A 36 4.70 -2.45 9.70
CA ARG A 36 5.21 -3.28 8.61
C ARG A 36 4.10 -3.67 7.65
N GLY A 37 4.47 -4.01 6.43
CA GLY A 37 3.54 -4.43 5.38
C GLY A 37 2.92 -3.28 4.57
N PHE A 38 3.17 -2.03 4.95
CA PHE A 38 2.71 -0.84 4.21
C PHE A 38 3.76 -0.28 3.23
N GLY A 39 4.90 -0.95 3.06
CA GLY A 39 5.89 -0.64 2.03
C GLY A 39 6.98 0.36 2.45
N HIS A 40 7.04 0.73 3.73
CA HIS A 40 8.09 1.59 4.29
C HIS A 40 9.36 0.83 4.69
N HIS A 41 9.28 -0.50 4.84
CA HIS A 41 10.36 -1.40 5.29
C HIS A 41 10.49 -2.60 4.37
N TYR A 42 10.61 -2.36 3.07
CA TYR A 42 10.46 -3.40 2.04
C TYR A 42 11.34 -4.63 2.28
N GLU A 43 12.64 -4.44 2.56
CA GLU A 43 13.56 -5.57 2.73
C GLU A 43 13.23 -6.40 3.96
N GLU A 44 12.86 -5.77 5.07
CA GLU A 44 12.47 -6.47 6.28
C GLU A 44 11.08 -7.12 6.17
N ASP A 45 10.14 -6.48 5.51
CA ASP A 45 8.80 -7.01 5.25
C ASP A 45 8.90 -8.31 4.43
N GLU A 46 9.74 -8.33 3.39
CA GLU A 46 10.03 -9.52 2.58
C GLU A 46 10.68 -10.66 3.40
N GLN A 47 11.60 -10.31 4.31
CA GLN A 47 12.23 -11.30 5.18
C GLN A 47 11.23 -11.95 6.14
N ILE A 48 10.35 -11.14 6.74
CA ILE A 48 9.30 -11.63 7.65
C ILE A 48 8.32 -12.49 6.87
N PHE A 49 7.83 -12.00 5.72
CA PHE A 49 6.96 -12.75 4.83
C PHE A 49 7.54 -14.14 4.48
N SER A 50 8.82 -14.21 4.12
CA SER A 50 9.48 -15.47 3.78
C SER A 50 9.53 -16.46 4.96
N GLN A 51 9.71 -15.96 6.18
CA GLN A 51 9.70 -16.79 7.40
C GLN A 51 8.29 -17.29 7.72
N GLU A 52 7.31 -16.40 7.70
CA GLU A 52 5.91 -16.73 7.93
C GLU A 52 5.38 -17.71 6.88
N PHE A 53 5.74 -17.53 5.61
CA PHE A 53 5.39 -18.44 4.52
C PHE A 53 5.87 -19.87 4.83
N LYS A 54 7.14 -20.04 5.21
CA LYS A 54 7.69 -21.35 5.57
C LYS A 54 6.98 -21.98 6.77
N GLN A 55 6.61 -21.16 7.76
CA GLN A 55 5.87 -21.63 8.92
C GLN A 55 4.45 -22.09 8.54
N ARG A 56 3.73 -21.28 7.75
CA ARG A 56 2.40 -21.65 7.22
C ARG A 56 2.45 -22.94 6.41
N GLU A 57 3.42 -23.08 5.52
CA GLU A 57 3.60 -24.31 4.72
C GLU A 57 3.88 -25.54 5.60
N ALA A 58 4.68 -25.39 6.67
CA ALA A 58 4.94 -26.48 7.61
C ALA A 58 3.67 -26.90 8.38
N LEU A 59 2.85 -25.94 8.82
CA LEU A 59 1.57 -26.19 9.48
C LEU A 59 0.58 -26.88 8.53
N THR A 60 0.46 -26.36 7.31
CA THR A 60 -0.38 -26.96 6.25
C THR A 60 0.03 -28.40 5.99
N ALA A 61 1.33 -28.67 5.81
CA ALA A 61 1.85 -30.01 5.58
C ALA A 61 1.55 -30.96 6.75
N ALA A 62 1.73 -30.51 7.99
CA ALA A 62 1.44 -31.31 9.18
C ALA A 62 -0.05 -31.68 9.28
N CYS A 63 -0.95 -30.71 9.06
CA CYS A 63 -2.39 -30.94 9.05
C CYS A 63 -2.80 -31.89 7.90
N MET A 64 -2.28 -31.67 6.69
CA MET A 64 -2.58 -32.52 5.53
C MET A 64 -2.12 -33.96 5.75
N GLN A 65 -0.95 -34.15 6.37
CA GLN A 65 -0.46 -35.47 6.75
C GLN A 65 -1.39 -36.17 7.76
N GLN A 66 -1.93 -35.45 8.74
CA GLN A 66 -2.92 -35.99 9.68
C GLN A 66 -4.21 -36.42 9.00
N GLN A 67 -4.58 -35.74 7.91
CA GLN A 67 -5.72 -36.10 7.06
C GLN A 67 -5.40 -37.20 6.03
N GLY A 68 -4.21 -37.80 6.08
CA GLY A 68 -3.78 -38.85 5.15
C GLY A 68 -3.47 -38.35 3.74
N GLN A 69 -3.31 -37.04 3.56
CA GLN A 69 -2.98 -36.42 2.29
C GLN A 69 -1.46 -36.30 2.14
N ASN A 70 -0.96 -36.58 0.94
CA ASN A 70 0.45 -36.39 0.59
C ASN A 70 0.66 -34.98 0.04
N TYR A 71 0.71 -34.00 0.94
CA TYR A 71 1.00 -32.60 0.63
C TYR A 71 2.51 -32.35 0.65
N GLN A 72 3.02 -31.66 -0.37
CA GLN A 72 4.39 -31.18 -0.42
C GLN A 72 4.40 -29.66 -0.23
N THR A 73 5.27 -29.14 0.63
CA THR A 73 5.35 -27.69 0.86
C THR A 73 5.71 -26.94 -0.42
N ARG A 74 4.99 -25.87 -0.70
CA ARG A 74 5.32 -24.92 -1.75
C ARG A 74 6.66 -24.26 -1.47
N ILE A 75 7.36 -23.90 -2.54
CA ILE A 75 8.71 -23.36 -2.46
C ILE A 75 8.67 -21.90 -2.88
N LEU A 76 9.06 -21.03 -1.96
CA LEU A 76 9.27 -19.61 -2.25
C LEU A 76 10.69 -19.42 -2.82
N ASP A 77 10.76 -18.97 -4.07
CA ASP A 77 12.00 -18.59 -4.72
C ASP A 77 12.30 -17.10 -4.52
N ASN A 78 13.28 -16.83 -3.65
CA ASN A 78 13.74 -15.48 -3.34
C ASN A 78 14.90 -15.03 -4.26
N THR A 79 15.24 -15.79 -5.30
CA THR A 79 16.42 -15.50 -6.16
C THR A 79 16.12 -14.56 -7.33
N SER A 80 14.84 -14.26 -7.57
CA SER A 80 14.38 -13.35 -8.63
C SER A 80 13.76 -12.08 -8.05
N SER A 81 13.74 -10.99 -8.83
CA SER A 81 13.06 -9.74 -8.45
C SER A 81 11.53 -9.87 -8.40
N GLN A 82 11.00 -11.04 -8.73
CA GLN A 82 9.59 -11.41 -8.57
C GLN A 82 9.52 -12.57 -7.57
N LEU A 83 8.64 -12.45 -6.58
CA LEU A 83 8.30 -13.57 -5.71
C LEU A 83 7.68 -14.67 -6.56
N ASN A 84 8.38 -15.79 -6.70
CA ASN A 84 7.86 -16.94 -7.42
C ASN A 84 7.59 -18.08 -6.44
N ILE A 85 6.35 -18.56 -6.42
CA ILE A 85 5.95 -19.70 -5.59
C ILE A 85 5.80 -20.89 -6.52
N SER A 86 6.70 -21.86 -6.38
CA SER A 86 6.54 -23.15 -7.04
C SER A 86 5.62 -24.03 -6.20
N ASP A 87 4.50 -24.46 -6.79
CA ASP A 87 3.58 -25.40 -6.16
C ASP A 87 3.84 -26.84 -6.67
N PRO A 88 4.54 -27.69 -5.89
CA PRO A 88 4.75 -29.09 -6.26
C PRO A 88 3.46 -29.92 -6.21
N ASN A 89 2.36 -29.36 -5.71
CA ASN A 89 1.04 -29.98 -5.72
C ASN A 89 0.20 -29.56 -6.94
N GLY A 90 0.77 -28.82 -7.92
CA GLY A 90 0.10 -28.30 -9.11
C GLY A 90 -0.78 -29.33 -9.84
N ASP A 91 -0.28 -30.55 -10.03
CA ASP A 91 -1.03 -31.62 -10.68
C ASP A 91 -2.32 -32.02 -9.93
N ARG A 92 -2.37 -31.77 -8.61
CA ARG A 92 -3.54 -32.03 -7.76
C ARG A 92 -4.51 -30.85 -7.74
N SER A 93 -4.01 -29.62 -7.85
CA SER A 93 -4.81 -28.40 -7.89
C SER A 93 -5.42 -28.14 -9.27
N GLU A 94 -4.74 -28.51 -10.36
CA GLU A 94 -5.24 -28.34 -11.74
C GLU A 94 -6.20 -29.46 -12.19
N ALA A 95 -6.27 -30.57 -11.46
CA ALA A 95 -7.20 -31.67 -11.72
C ALA A 95 -8.63 -31.30 -11.29
N ARG A 96 -9.30 -30.48 -12.10
CA ARG A 96 -10.65 -29.89 -11.87
C ARG A 96 -11.78 -30.88 -11.52
N THR A 97 -11.57 -32.20 -11.56
CA THR A 97 -12.67 -33.18 -11.46
C THR A 97 -12.42 -34.45 -10.63
N SER A 98 -11.37 -34.58 -9.80
CA SER A 98 -11.27 -35.85 -9.03
C SER A 98 -10.61 -35.86 -7.65
N ASN A 99 -10.37 -34.71 -7.01
CA ASN A 99 -9.72 -34.73 -5.69
C ASN A 99 -10.44 -33.90 -4.62
N GLU A 100 -11.77 -34.00 -4.58
CA GLU A 100 -12.63 -33.31 -3.61
C GLU A 100 -12.15 -33.45 -2.16
N ALA A 101 -11.76 -34.67 -1.74
CA ALA A 101 -11.25 -34.91 -0.40
C ALA A 101 -9.92 -34.16 -0.11
N TYR A 102 -9.08 -33.96 -1.13
CA TYR A 102 -7.85 -33.20 -1.01
C TYR A 102 -8.13 -31.70 -0.87
N PHE A 103 -9.02 -31.14 -1.69
CA PHE A 103 -9.39 -29.72 -1.60
C PHE A 103 -10.14 -29.39 -0.31
N LEU A 104 -11.04 -30.28 0.12
CA LEU A 104 -11.75 -30.12 1.39
C LEU A 104 -10.78 -30.16 2.58
N ALA A 105 -9.77 -31.04 2.53
CA ALA A 105 -8.72 -31.09 3.55
C ALA A 105 -7.85 -29.82 3.57
N LEU A 106 -7.47 -29.33 2.38
CA LEU A 106 -6.53 -28.23 2.23
C LEU A 106 -7.18 -26.85 2.47
N TYR A 107 -8.34 -26.59 1.86
CA TYR A 107 -9.00 -25.28 1.83
C TYR A 107 -10.35 -25.26 2.56
N GLY A 108 -10.86 -26.42 3.00
CA GLY A 108 -12.16 -26.50 3.67
C GLY A 108 -13.35 -26.38 2.72
N GLU A 109 -13.13 -26.36 1.41
CA GLU A 109 -14.18 -26.25 0.39
C GLU A 109 -13.91 -27.15 -0.82
N VAL A 110 -14.97 -27.41 -1.60
CA VAL A 110 -14.90 -28.29 -2.77
C VAL A 110 -14.38 -27.50 -3.95
N ASN A 111 -13.18 -27.86 -4.43
CA ASN A 111 -12.52 -27.28 -5.61
C ASN A 111 -12.65 -25.75 -5.65
N PRO A 112 -11.90 -25.01 -4.81
CA PRO A 112 -11.78 -23.59 -5.00
C PRO A 112 -11.22 -23.41 -6.41
N GLU A 113 -11.94 -22.72 -7.29
CA GLU A 113 -11.37 -22.26 -8.56
C GLU A 113 -10.31 -21.21 -8.21
N ILE A 114 -9.20 -21.63 -7.61
CA ILE A 114 -8.04 -20.78 -7.39
C ILE A 114 -7.47 -20.61 -8.77
N SER A 115 -7.88 -19.53 -9.43
CA SER A 115 -7.17 -19.05 -10.58
C SER A 115 -5.73 -18.85 -10.11
N THR A 116 -4.75 -19.24 -10.91
CA THR A 116 -3.39 -18.74 -10.70
C THR A 116 -3.34 -17.20 -10.77
N ALA A 117 -4.44 -16.55 -11.18
CA ALA A 117 -4.68 -15.12 -11.05
C ALA A 117 -5.32 -14.67 -9.71
N ASP A 118 -5.70 -15.55 -8.79
CA ASP A 118 -6.07 -15.20 -7.41
C ASP A 118 -4.83 -15.24 -6.48
N LEU A 119 -3.77 -15.92 -6.95
CA LEU A 119 -2.39 -15.69 -6.55
C LEU A 119 -1.73 -14.58 -7.38
N ASP A 120 -2.50 -13.85 -8.22
CA ASP A 120 -2.00 -12.61 -8.80
C ASP A 120 -1.82 -11.69 -7.60
N THR A 121 -0.57 -11.63 -7.16
CA THR A 121 -0.01 -10.48 -6.49
C THR A 121 -0.56 -9.26 -7.22
N ASN A 122 -1.65 -8.69 -6.71
CA ASN A 122 -2.03 -7.31 -7.00
C ASN A 122 -0.72 -6.53 -7.01
N ALA A 123 -0.54 -5.52 -7.88
CA ALA A 123 0.76 -4.87 -8.14
C ALA A 123 1.56 -4.39 -6.89
N ASP A 124 0.98 -4.49 -5.70
CA ASP A 124 1.56 -4.29 -4.37
C ASP A 124 1.80 -5.58 -3.51
N GLY A 125 1.78 -6.79 -4.08
CA GLY A 125 2.16 -8.07 -3.43
C GLY A 125 1.16 -8.64 -2.40
N VAL A 126 -0.07 -8.12 -2.33
CA VAL A 126 -1.03 -8.47 -1.27
C VAL A 126 -1.81 -9.73 -1.67
N ILE A 127 -1.55 -10.84 -0.98
CA ILE A 127 -2.39 -12.06 -1.01
C ILE A 127 -3.77 -11.68 -0.49
N ASP A 128 -4.84 -12.05 -1.22
CA ASP A 128 -6.20 -11.85 -0.76
C ASP A 128 -6.43 -12.63 0.56
N TYR A 129 -6.47 -11.87 1.66
CA TYR A 129 -6.63 -12.41 3.01
C TYR A 129 -8.04 -12.96 3.25
N ALA A 130 -9.03 -12.58 2.43
CA ALA A 130 -10.40 -13.06 2.59
C ALA A 130 -10.52 -14.56 2.29
N GLU A 131 -9.73 -15.08 1.35
CA GLU A 131 -9.63 -16.53 1.07
C GLU A 131 -8.83 -17.28 2.16
N SER A 132 -7.93 -16.57 2.85
CA SER A 132 -7.03 -17.13 3.86
C SER A 132 -7.73 -17.50 5.18
N PHE A 133 -9.00 -17.08 5.38
CA PHE A 133 -9.85 -17.53 6.49
C PHE A 133 -10.77 -18.70 6.11
N GLY A 134 -10.61 -19.29 4.92
CA GLY A 134 -11.22 -20.56 4.54
C GLY A 134 -10.99 -21.66 5.60
N GLY A 135 -11.75 -22.74 5.50
CA GLY A 135 -11.56 -23.89 6.38
C GLY A 135 -10.27 -24.66 6.07
N GLY A 136 -10.18 -25.88 6.60
CA GLY A 136 -9.09 -26.81 6.27
C GLY A 136 -7.70 -26.36 6.73
N CYS A 137 -6.70 -27.11 6.28
CA CYS A 137 -5.31 -26.97 6.74
C CYS A 137 -4.66 -25.63 6.40
N SER A 138 -4.94 -25.07 5.23
CA SER A 138 -4.40 -23.78 4.79
C SER A 138 -4.95 -22.64 5.64
N GLY A 139 -6.27 -22.63 5.86
CA GLY A 139 -6.89 -21.59 6.68
C GLY A 139 -6.51 -21.68 8.17
N ASP A 140 -6.36 -22.89 8.71
CA ASP A 140 -5.82 -23.09 10.06
C ASP A 140 -4.40 -22.53 10.19
N ALA A 141 -3.55 -22.75 9.19
CA ALA A 141 -2.19 -22.21 9.17
C ALA A 141 -2.16 -20.67 9.11
N HIS A 142 -3.05 -20.04 8.33
CA HIS A 142 -3.15 -18.58 8.26
C HIS A 142 -3.74 -17.94 9.53
N ARG A 143 -4.60 -18.65 10.26
CA ARG A 143 -5.08 -18.23 11.60
C ARG A 143 -3.99 -18.31 12.66
N GLU A 144 -3.15 -19.34 12.59
CA GLU A 144 -2.04 -19.54 13.55
C GLU A 144 -0.87 -18.57 13.29
N VAL A 145 -0.52 -18.37 12.01
CA VAL A 145 0.58 -17.50 11.59
C VAL A 145 0.02 -16.38 10.72
N LEU A 146 -0.40 -15.31 11.39
CA LEU A 146 -0.73 -14.04 10.75
C LEU A 146 0.48 -13.53 9.95
N GLY A 147 0.19 -12.87 8.84
CA GLY A 147 1.18 -12.37 7.91
C GLY A 147 1.53 -10.92 8.14
N VAL A 148 2.75 -10.52 7.79
CA VAL A 148 3.22 -9.14 7.86
C VAL A 148 2.34 -8.15 7.08
N PHE A 149 1.67 -8.64 6.03
CA PHE A 149 0.74 -7.86 5.21
C PHE A 149 -0.73 -7.96 5.64
N ALA A 150 -1.05 -8.68 6.75
CA ALA A 150 -2.42 -8.98 7.14
C ALA A 150 -3.27 -7.73 7.34
N ALA A 151 -2.78 -6.75 8.10
CA ALA A 151 -3.52 -5.50 8.33
C ALA A 151 -3.80 -4.75 7.01
N LYS A 152 -2.81 -4.64 6.12
CA LYS A 152 -3.00 -4.01 4.80
C LYS A 152 -4.00 -4.79 3.95
N ALA A 153 -3.94 -6.12 3.99
CA ALA A 153 -4.84 -6.98 3.24
C ALA A 153 -6.30 -6.86 3.71
N ILE A 154 -6.52 -6.84 5.03
CA ILE A 154 -7.85 -6.59 5.64
C ILE A 154 -8.37 -5.20 5.26
N LEU A 155 -7.49 -4.20 5.19
CA LEU A 155 -7.81 -2.81 4.89
C LEU A 155 -7.57 -2.44 3.42
N THR A 156 -7.60 -3.40 2.49
CA THR A 156 -7.18 -3.17 1.11
C THR A 156 -8.02 -2.07 0.44
N GLU A 157 -9.34 -2.11 0.62
CA GLU A 157 -10.24 -1.11 0.04
C GLU A 157 -9.97 0.29 0.61
N GLU A 158 -9.84 0.41 1.93
CA GLU A 158 -9.58 1.69 2.61
C GLU A 158 -8.19 2.23 2.31
N TYR A 159 -7.19 1.36 2.19
CA TYR A 159 -5.83 1.73 1.82
C TYR A 159 -5.77 2.24 0.37
N ASN A 160 -6.48 1.58 -0.55
CA ASN A 160 -6.60 2.04 -1.94
C ASN A 160 -7.35 3.37 -2.03
N GLN A 161 -8.41 3.53 -1.25
CA GLN A 161 -9.17 4.77 -1.17
C GLN A 161 -8.30 5.92 -0.65
N LEU A 162 -7.51 5.72 0.41
CA LEU A 162 -6.54 6.69 0.91
C LEU A 162 -5.55 7.12 -0.19
N ARG A 163 -5.00 6.17 -0.95
CA ARG A 163 -4.03 6.49 -2.03
C ARG A 163 -4.68 7.34 -3.11
N LEU A 164 -5.91 7.02 -3.48
CA LEU A 164 -6.68 7.78 -4.45
C LEU A 164 -6.95 9.20 -3.93
N GLU A 165 -7.37 9.35 -2.67
CA GLU A 165 -7.66 10.65 -2.06
C GLU A 165 -6.40 11.51 -1.93
N ALA A 166 -5.26 10.93 -1.56
CA ALA A 166 -3.99 11.65 -1.49
C ALA A 166 -3.56 12.19 -2.86
N GLN A 167 -3.82 11.45 -3.95
CA GLN A 167 -3.48 11.86 -5.31
C GLN A 167 -4.47 12.87 -5.91
N THR A 168 -5.76 12.72 -5.61
CA THR A 168 -6.83 13.53 -6.21
C THR A 168 -7.26 14.72 -5.34
N SER A 169 -6.56 14.95 -4.22
CA SER A 169 -6.83 16.06 -3.32
C SER A 169 -6.72 17.41 -4.05
N PRO A 170 -7.65 18.35 -3.84
CA PRO A 170 -7.63 19.66 -4.50
C PRO A 170 -6.31 20.42 -4.33
N VAL A 171 -5.62 20.27 -3.19
CA VAL A 171 -4.32 20.92 -2.94
C VAL A 171 -3.21 20.31 -3.79
N VAL A 172 -3.24 18.99 -4.01
CA VAL A 172 -2.27 18.28 -4.85
C VAL A 172 -2.51 18.60 -6.32
N LEU A 173 -3.79 18.61 -6.76
CA LEU A 173 -4.14 19.00 -8.12
C LEU A 173 -3.74 20.45 -8.41
N ALA A 174 -3.92 21.38 -7.46
CA ALA A 174 -3.46 22.76 -7.61
C ALA A 174 -1.92 22.84 -7.70
N ALA A 175 -1.20 22.13 -6.83
CA ALA A 175 0.26 22.09 -6.88
C ALA A 175 0.79 21.45 -8.18
N GLU A 176 0.07 20.47 -8.74
CA GLU A 176 0.39 19.90 -10.04
C GLU A 176 0.22 20.94 -11.16
N GLN A 177 -0.83 21.77 -11.13
CA GLN A 177 -0.99 22.85 -12.10
C GLN A 177 0.13 23.89 -12.00
N ASP A 178 0.54 24.25 -10.77
CA ASP A 178 1.66 25.17 -10.55
C ASP A 178 2.98 24.58 -11.09
N TRP A 179 3.20 23.28 -10.88
CA TRP A 179 4.33 22.55 -11.43
C TRP A 179 4.32 22.53 -12.96
N LEU A 180 3.17 22.21 -13.57
CA LEU A 180 2.99 22.22 -15.03
C LEU A 180 3.27 23.61 -15.61
N ALA A 181 2.80 24.67 -14.95
CA ALA A 181 3.07 26.04 -15.35
C ALA A 181 4.58 26.39 -15.25
N CYS A 182 5.28 25.86 -14.25
CA CYS A 182 6.72 26.03 -14.09
C CYS A 182 7.49 25.30 -15.21
N VAL A 183 7.16 24.05 -15.49
CA VAL A 183 7.83 23.23 -16.52
C VAL A 183 7.52 23.73 -17.95
N ALA A 184 6.35 24.31 -18.17
CA ALA A 184 5.96 24.92 -19.46
C ALA A 184 6.81 26.14 -19.88
N LYS A 185 7.74 26.60 -19.03
CA LYS A 185 8.85 27.49 -19.44
C LYS A 185 9.66 26.89 -20.59
N ASN A 186 9.79 25.56 -20.61
CA ASN A 186 10.28 24.83 -21.78
C ASN A 186 9.12 24.57 -22.76
N LYS A 187 9.31 25.00 -24.01
CA LYS A 187 8.31 24.90 -25.07
C LYS A 187 7.97 23.46 -25.43
N ASP A 188 8.89 22.53 -25.21
CA ASP A 188 8.71 21.10 -25.53
C ASP A 188 7.68 20.43 -24.61
N PHE A 189 7.40 21.02 -23.44
CA PHE A 189 6.43 20.49 -22.46
C PHE A 189 5.11 21.24 -22.43
N GLN A 190 4.90 22.24 -23.29
CA GLN A 190 3.66 23.01 -23.32
C GLN A 190 2.47 22.13 -23.71
N GLY A 191 1.44 22.11 -22.85
CA GLY A 191 0.24 21.30 -23.05
C GLY A 191 0.42 19.78 -22.79
N SER A 192 1.59 19.37 -22.30
CA SER A 192 1.83 17.98 -21.88
C SER A 192 1.32 17.75 -20.46
N SER A 193 0.85 16.54 -20.17
CA SER A 193 0.58 16.10 -18.80
C SER A 193 1.87 15.74 -18.07
N ARG A 194 1.83 15.69 -16.73
CA ARG A 194 2.97 15.25 -15.92
C ARG A 194 3.48 13.86 -16.35
N THR A 195 2.58 12.92 -16.61
CA THR A 195 2.94 11.58 -17.10
C THR A 195 3.66 11.61 -18.45
N GLN A 196 3.24 12.49 -19.36
CA GLN A 196 3.89 12.64 -20.67
C GLN A 196 5.29 13.27 -20.53
N ILE A 197 5.44 14.25 -19.64
CA ILE A 197 6.74 14.88 -19.37
C ILE A 197 7.71 13.86 -18.77
N LEU A 198 7.27 13.08 -17.79
CA LEU A 198 8.10 12.05 -17.15
C LEU A 198 8.45 10.88 -18.10
N SER A 199 7.53 10.46 -18.97
CA SER A 199 7.85 9.38 -19.92
C SER A 199 8.81 9.83 -21.03
N GLN A 200 8.76 11.10 -21.44
CA GLN A 200 9.72 11.67 -22.39
C GLN A 200 11.13 11.75 -21.78
N LEU A 201 11.22 12.01 -20.48
CA LEU A 201 12.47 12.01 -19.74
C LEU A 201 13.13 10.63 -19.73
N ASP A 202 12.40 9.58 -19.41
CA ASP A 202 12.94 8.21 -19.40
C ASP A 202 13.50 7.76 -20.77
N ALA A 203 13.01 8.36 -21.86
CA ALA A 203 13.40 8.04 -23.23
C ALA A 203 14.60 8.83 -23.79
N GLN A 204 15.05 9.92 -23.14
CA GLN A 204 16.10 10.81 -23.67
C GLN A 204 17.50 10.50 -23.09
N LEU A 205 18.52 10.50 -23.96
CA LEU A 205 19.92 10.22 -23.62
C LEU A 205 20.68 11.41 -22.99
N ASP A 206 20.28 12.65 -23.31
CA ASP A 206 20.77 13.87 -22.64
C ASP A 206 19.58 14.57 -22.00
N GLN A 207 19.60 14.65 -20.67
CA GLN A 207 18.51 15.17 -19.85
C GLN A 207 18.97 16.35 -19.00
N SER A 208 20.17 16.90 -19.23
CA SER A 208 20.80 17.85 -18.29
C SER A 208 19.98 19.13 -18.08
N GLU A 209 19.48 19.75 -19.16
CA GLU A 209 18.62 20.94 -19.08
C GLU A 209 17.22 20.63 -18.54
N THR A 210 16.63 19.50 -18.94
CA THR A 210 15.32 19.08 -18.45
C THR A 210 15.34 18.72 -16.97
N ARG A 211 16.38 18.03 -16.50
CA ARG A 211 16.57 17.72 -15.07
C ARG A 211 16.77 18.98 -14.25
N ALA A 212 17.57 19.94 -14.72
CA ALA A 212 17.73 21.22 -14.03
C ALA A 212 16.41 21.99 -13.89
N LEU A 213 15.56 21.96 -14.93
CA LEU A 213 14.22 22.55 -14.87
C LEU A 213 13.30 21.80 -13.89
N LEU A 214 13.36 20.47 -13.87
CA LEU A 214 12.61 19.68 -12.89
C LEU A 214 13.09 19.95 -11.46
N ASP A 215 14.40 20.00 -11.22
CA ASP A 215 14.95 20.30 -9.90
C ASP A 215 14.53 21.69 -9.39
N GLU A 216 14.28 22.64 -10.30
CA GLU A 216 13.70 23.95 -9.98
C GLU A 216 12.20 23.87 -9.65
N CYS A 217 11.43 23.09 -10.42
CA CYS A 217 9.97 23.07 -10.35
C CYS A 217 9.38 22.04 -9.37
N GLU A 218 10.06 20.92 -9.14
CA GLU A 218 9.58 19.77 -8.33
C GLU A 218 9.44 20.05 -6.82
N PRO A 219 10.33 20.81 -6.14
CA PRO A 219 10.33 20.88 -4.68
C PRO A 219 8.99 21.32 -4.08
N GLY A 220 8.34 22.33 -4.66
CA GLY A 220 7.05 22.83 -4.19
C GLY A 220 5.92 21.80 -4.33
N TYR A 221 5.86 21.12 -5.48
CA TYR A 221 4.91 20.04 -5.72
C TYR A 221 5.14 18.85 -4.80
N HIS A 222 6.39 18.42 -4.66
CA HIS A 222 6.78 17.30 -3.80
C HIS A 222 6.37 17.55 -2.34
N LEU A 223 6.61 18.75 -1.83
CA LEU A 223 6.22 19.13 -0.45
C LEU A 223 4.71 19.04 -0.23
N VAL A 224 3.90 19.55 -1.16
CA VAL A 224 2.43 19.50 -1.05
C VAL A 224 1.95 18.05 -1.12
N ARG A 225 2.45 17.27 -2.09
CA ARG A 225 2.10 15.86 -2.24
C ARG A 225 2.46 15.04 -1.00
N GLN A 226 3.68 15.21 -0.47
CA GLN A 226 4.13 14.51 0.73
C GLN A 226 3.29 14.89 1.95
N GLY A 227 2.99 16.19 2.12
CA GLY A 227 2.14 16.66 3.22
C GLY A 227 0.74 16.07 3.16
N GLU A 228 0.15 15.97 1.98
CA GLU A 228 -1.18 15.38 1.81
C GLU A 228 -1.18 13.86 2.04
N VAL A 229 -0.14 13.14 1.58
CA VAL A 229 0.03 11.71 1.89
C VAL A 229 0.06 11.50 3.40
N ILE A 230 0.92 12.22 4.12
CA ILE A 230 1.03 12.12 5.58
C ILE A 230 -0.31 12.44 6.27
N ARG A 231 -1.02 13.47 5.78
CA ARG A 231 -2.33 13.84 6.32
C ARG A 231 -3.33 12.69 6.19
N GLN A 232 -3.38 12.05 5.02
CA GLN A 232 -4.28 10.93 4.78
C GLN A 232 -3.88 9.70 5.59
N GLU A 233 -2.59 9.38 5.64
CA GLU A 233 -2.08 8.26 6.45
C GLU A 233 -2.35 8.44 7.94
N THR A 234 -2.28 9.67 8.44
CA THR A 234 -2.64 9.99 9.83
C THR A 234 -4.11 9.68 10.11
N LEU A 235 -5.00 10.07 9.19
CA LEU A 235 -6.43 9.77 9.31
C LEU A 235 -6.71 8.28 9.23
N PHE A 236 -6.05 7.57 8.32
CA PHE A 236 -6.17 6.12 8.18
C PHE A 236 -5.73 5.38 9.45
N VAL A 237 -4.56 5.72 9.99
CA VAL A 237 -4.07 5.11 11.24
C VAL A 237 -5.04 5.37 12.39
N TYR A 238 -5.57 6.60 12.49
CA TYR A 238 -6.56 6.93 13.52
C TYR A 238 -7.88 6.15 13.36
N GLN A 239 -8.41 6.04 12.13
CA GLN A 239 -9.67 5.35 11.85
C GLN A 239 -9.57 3.83 12.03
N HIS A 240 -8.41 3.25 11.70
CA HIS A 240 -8.19 1.82 11.68
C HIS A 240 -7.24 1.33 12.79
N GLN A 241 -7.03 2.13 13.84
CA GLN A 241 -6.12 1.83 14.93
C GLN A 241 -6.34 0.43 15.51
N LYS A 242 -7.60 0.05 15.75
CA LYS A 242 -7.92 -1.28 16.29
C LYS A 242 -7.45 -2.41 15.37
N THR A 243 -7.69 -2.30 14.06
CA THR A 243 -7.26 -3.31 13.09
C THR A 243 -5.75 -3.37 12.98
N LEU A 244 -5.07 -2.21 13.04
CA LEU A 244 -3.61 -2.15 13.06
C LEU A 244 -3.04 -2.78 14.33
N GLU A 245 -3.61 -2.52 15.50
CA GLU A 245 -3.18 -3.14 16.77
C GLU A 245 -3.43 -4.65 16.82
N GLU A 246 -4.50 -5.13 16.18
CA GLU A 246 -4.89 -6.54 16.20
C GLU A 246 -4.17 -7.38 15.14
N PHE A 247 -3.91 -6.82 13.95
CA PHE A 247 -3.38 -7.56 12.80
C PHE A 247 -2.10 -6.97 12.20
N GLY A 248 -1.64 -5.82 12.69
CA GLY A 248 -0.43 -5.16 12.20
C GLY A 248 0.81 -5.62 12.97
N VAL A 249 1.95 -5.54 12.29
CA VAL A 249 3.26 -5.79 12.91
C VAL A 249 3.93 -4.43 13.15
N SER A 250 4.05 -4.03 14.42
CA SER A 250 4.72 -2.78 14.79
C SER A 250 6.24 -2.89 14.61
N VAL A 251 6.87 -1.78 14.22
CA VAL A 251 8.33 -1.68 14.09
C VAL A 251 9.03 -1.54 15.45
N GLU A 252 8.34 -1.03 16.47
CA GLU A 252 8.90 -0.82 17.83
C GLU A 252 8.73 -2.03 18.76
N GLY A 253 8.33 -3.20 18.21
CA GLY A 253 8.11 -4.46 18.93
C GLY A 253 9.32 -5.36 19.04
#